data_AF-A0A154L8K2-F1
#
_entry.id   AF-A0A154L8K2-F1
#
_cell.length_a   1.000
_cell.length_b   1.000
_cell.length_c   1.000
_cell.angle_alpha   90.00
_cell.angle_beta   90.00
_cell.angle_gamma   90.00
#
_symmetry.space_group_name_H-M   'P 1'
#
loop_
_entity.id
_entity.type
_entity.pdbx_description
1 polymer ?
#
loop_
_entity_poly.entity_id
_entity_poly.type
_entity_poly.pdbx_seq_one_letter_code
_entity_poly.pdbx_strand_id
1 'polypeptide(L)'
;MTITIDLSANSSGNGVDLHGVFDDFNANFSLGSGNHGSFFNGALPGGFGGTQYYAADMDSGSSYTGGVLATAGASNFAYDLSTHTITGDLDGFSFGSTLSYDSGAGQYEFTDSSVDISGLGISGSDTNSVLTGIYTGSTTTLESVFDSQGVAINGSTGNDTIGGWAGDDVLTGNGGADTFEFDTSGNFGDDTVTDFTDGTDLLDIDFNSVTVASANGGADTLITHANGTITLTGVDFNDIDATDFV
;
A
#
# COMPACT_ATOMS: atom_id res chain seq x y z
N MET A 1 4.87 -11.24 10.94
CA MET A 1 4.12 -10.01 11.27
C MET A 1 3.23 -9.77 10.07
N THR A 2 2.00 -9.30 10.28
CA THR A 2 1.13 -8.93 9.15
C THR A 2 1.58 -7.56 8.65
N ILE A 3 1.72 -7.42 7.33
CA ILE A 3 1.98 -6.12 6.69
C ILE A 3 0.68 -5.33 6.75
N THR A 4 0.74 -4.09 7.22
CA THR A 4 -0.43 -3.21 7.30
C THR A 4 -0.25 -2.02 6.37
N ILE A 5 -1.30 -1.69 5.61
CA ILE A 5 -1.41 -0.50 4.76
C ILE A 5 -2.57 0.33 5.30
N ASP A 6 -2.28 1.54 5.77
CA ASP A 6 -3.27 2.49 6.25
C ASP A 6 -3.43 3.63 5.24
N LEU A 7 -4.67 3.83 4.76
CA LEU A 7 -5.03 4.90 3.84
C LEU A 7 -5.53 6.13 4.59
N SER A 8 -5.22 7.31 4.07
CA SER A 8 -5.64 8.57 4.66
C SER A 8 -6.33 9.47 3.64
N ALA A 9 -7.57 9.85 3.95
CA ALA A 9 -8.36 10.74 3.12
C ALA A 9 -7.66 12.10 3.05
N ASN A 10 -7.73 12.74 1.88
CA ASN A 10 -7.14 14.05 1.72
C ASN A 10 -7.89 15.11 2.55
N SER A 11 -7.36 16.33 2.62
CA SER A 11 -7.98 17.43 3.38
C SER A 11 -9.40 17.83 2.95
N SER A 12 -9.86 17.39 1.78
CA SER A 12 -11.24 17.57 1.29
C SER A 12 -12.16 16.40 1.63
N GLY A 13 -11.65 15.35 2.26
CA GLY A 13 -12.38 14.13 2.62
C GLY A 13 -12.53 13.14 1.46
N ASN A 14 -11.77 13.30 0.36
CA ASN A 14 -11.75 12.29 -0.68
C ASN A 14 -10.86 11.13 -0.24
N GLY A 15 -11.27 9.90 -0.53
CA GLY A 15 -10.45 8.72 -0.31
C GLY A 15 -9.31 8.59 -1.32
N VAL A 16 -8.71 7.41 -1.30
CA VAL A 16 -7.45 7.06 -1.95
C VAL A 16 -7.71 5.93 -2.94
N ASP A 17 -7.20 6.11 -4.16
CA ASP A 17 -7.02 5.02 -5.12
C ASP A 17 -5.65 4.39 -4.86
N LEU A 18 -5.63 3.24 -4.18
CA LEU A 18 -4.39 2.64 -3.67
C LEU A 18 -3.44 2.25 -4.80
N HIS A 19 -3.89 1.45 -5.76
CA HIS A 19 -3.06 1.04 -6.90
C HIS A 19 -2.73 2.24 -7.78
N GLY A 20 -3.64 3.22 -7.91
CA GLY A 20 -3.36 4.48 -8.58
C GLY A 20 -2.17 5.26 -7.98
N VAL A 21 -1.98 5.24 -6.65
CA VAL A 21 -0.81 5.86 -6.00
C VAL A 21 0.49 5.17 -6.39
N PHE A 22 0.50 3.83 -6.41
CA PHE A 22 1.66 3.04 -6.81
C PHE A 22 1.98 3.23 -8.30
N ASP A 23 0.96 3.18 -9.16
CA ASP A 23 1.09 3.37 -10.61
C ASP A 23 1.58 4.77 -10.96
N ASP A 24 1.05 5.81 -10.32
CA ASP A 24 1.48 7.19 -10.56
C ASP A 24 2.95 7.38 -10.13
N PHE A 25 3.34 6.83 -8.98
CA PHE A 25 4.76 6.80 -8.58
C PHE A 25 5.63 6.06 -9.59
N ASN A 26 5.24 4.84 -9.99
CA ASN A 26 6.04 4.01 -10.89
C ASN A 26 6.18 4.61 -12.29
N ALA A 27 5.16 5.32 -12.77
CA ALA A 27 5.16 5.93 -14.09
C ALA A 27 5.88 7.28 -14.12
N ASN A 28 5.77 8.08 -13.06
CA ASN A 28 6.06 9.51 -13.11
C ASN A 28 7.12 9.99 -12.11
N PHE A 29 7.51 9.19 -11.12
CA PHE A 29 8.54 9.59 -10.16
C PHE A 29 9.95 9.58 -10.79
N SER A 30 10.70 10.66 -10.56
CA SER A 30 12.14 10.69 -10.82
C SER A 30 12.89 11.45 -9.74
N LEU A 31 13.94 10.85 -9.19
CA LEU A 31 14.88 11.57 -8.33
C LEU A 31 15.66 12.66 -9.07
N GLY A 32 15.68 12.64 -10.40
CA GLY A 32 16.49 13.55 -11.21
C GLY A 32 17.99 13.22 -11.17
N SER A 33 18.74 13.82 -12.10
CA SER A 33 20.17 13.51 -12.26
C SER A 33 21.00 14.02 -11.08
N GLY A 34 21.72 13.11 -10.41
CA GLY A 34 22.70 13.44 -9.36
C GLY A 34 22.11 13.63 -7.97
N ASN A 35 20.81 13.38 -7.80
CA ASN A 35 20.17 13.29 -6.49
C ASN A 35 20.11 11.82 -6.06
N HIS A 36 20.32 11.55 -4.77
CA HIS A 36 20.38 10.20 -4.21
C HIS A 36 19.48 10.04 -2.98
N GLY A 37 18.46 10.90 -2.87
CA GLY A 37 17.64 10.99 -1.67
C GLY A 37 18.44 11.47 -0.47
N SER A 38 17.89 11.27 0.71
CA SER A 38 18.50 11.69 1.98
C SER A 38 18.22 10.69 3.08
N PHE A 39 19.28 10.27 3.78
CA PHE A 39 19.12 9.54 5.02
C PHE A 39 18.88 10.49 6.20
N PHE A 40 18.07 10.04 7.15
CA PHE A 40 17.88 10.70 8.45
C PHE A 40 18.15 9.73 9.59
N ASN A 41 18.67 10.26 10.70
CA ASN A 41 18.85 9.55 11.96
C ASN A 41 18.23 10.39 13.07
N GLY A 42 16.93 10.17 13.31
CA GLY A 42 16.08 11.13 14.02
C GLY A 42 16.07 12.50 13.34
N ALA A 43 16.18 13.58 14.11
CA ALA A 43 16.14 14.96 13.59
C ALA A 43 17.34 15.37 12.71
N LEU A 44 18.37 14.52 12.62
CA LEU A 44 19.64 14.88 11.98
C LEU A 44 19.80 14.18 10.62
N PRO A 45 20.49 14.80 9.65
CA PRO A 45 20.92 14.12 8.45
C PRO A 45 21.79 12.90 8.79
N GLY A 46 21.49 11.76 8.18
CA GLY A 46 22.15 10.48 8.41
C GLY A 46 23.47 10.27 7.66
N GLY A 47 23.78 11.15 6.69
CA GLY A 47 24.95 10.98 5.82
C GLY A 47 24.75 9.76 4.90
N PHE A 48 25.43 8.65 5.19
CA PHE A 48 25.34 7.40 4.42
C PHE A 48 24.48 6.32 5.12
N GLY A 49 23.61 6.69 6.05
CA GLY A 49 22.73 5.73 6.70
C GLY A 49 21.91 6.35 7.81
N GLY A 50 20.91 5.64 8.31
CA GLY A 50 20.04 6.17 9.33
C GLY A 50 18.79 5.34 9.55
N THR A 51 17.89 5.86 10.36
CA THR A 51 16.59 5.26 10.65
C THR A 51 15.59 5.47 9.51
N GLN A 52 15.84 6.43 8.62
CA GLN A 52 14.94 6.71 7.49
C GLN A 52 15.69 7.08 6.23
N TYR A 53 15.06 6.83 5.08
CA TYR A 53 15.49 7.27 3.75
C TYR A 53 14.33 7.98 3.07
N TYR A 54 14.57 9.21 2.62
CA TYR A 54 13.59 10.06 1.96
C TYR A 54 14.01 10.33 0.51
N ALA A 55 13.04 10.27 -0.39
CA ALA A 55 13.21 10.59 -1.79
C ALA A 55 12.01 11.41 -2.27
N ALA A 56 12.26 12.61 -2.81
CA ALA A 56 11.23 13.46 -3.39
C ALA A 56 11.36 13.48 -4.90
N ASP A 57 10.23 13.56 -5.59
CA ASP A 57 10.21 13.73 -7.03
C ASP A 57 10.85 15.06 -7.43
N MET A 58 11.66 15.02 -8.47
CA MET A 58 12.32 16.16 -9.10
C MET A 58 11.94 16.27 -10.58
N ASP A 59 11.01 15.46 -11.08
CA ASP A 59 10.55 15.53 -12.47
C ASP A 59 9.51 16.62 -12.68
N SER A 60 9.98 17.81 -13.06
CA SER A 60 9.08 18.89 -13.49
C SER A 60 8.30 18.60 -14.80
N GLY A 61 8.56 17.46 -15.45
CA GLY A 61 7.93 17.02 -16.70
C GLY A 61 6.63 16.25 -16.51
N SER A 62 6.35 15.76 -15.29
CA SER A 62 5.13 15.02 -14.95
C SER A 62 4.21 15.85 -14.04
N SER A 63 3.01 15.33 -13.76
CA SER A 63 2.09 15.91 -12.77
C SER A 63 2.34 15.39 -11.35
N TYR A 64 3.20 14.39 -11.19
CA TYR A 64 3.53 13.82 -9.90
C TYR A 64 4.40 14.81 -9.12
N THR A 65 4.05 15.11 -7.87
CA THR A 65 4.81 16.04 -7.02
C THR A 65 5.07 15.49 -5.62
N GLY A 66 4.93 14.17 -5.47
CA GLY A 66 5.08 13.47 -4.20
C GLY A 66 6.51 13.05 -3.89
N GLY A 67 6.63 12.22 -2.87
CA GLY A 67 7.84 11.56 -2.47
C GLY A 67 7.51 10.34 -1.62
N VAL A 68 8.57 9.59 -1.32
CA VAL A 68 8.49 8.39 -0.50
C VAL A 68 9.42 8.49 0.69
N LEU A 69 9.00 7.89 1.79
CA LEU A 69 9.75 7.81 3.02
C LEU A 69 9.80 6.36 3.48
N ALA A 70 11.00 5.79 3.45
CA ALA A 70 11.27 4.46 3.96
C ALA A 70 11.80 4.56 5.39
N THR A 71 11.27 3.73 6.29
CA THR A 71 11.63 3.68 7.71
C THR A 71 12.25 2.33 8.04
N ALA A 72 13.39 2.38 8.71
CA ALA A 72 14.15 1.20 9.09
C ALA A 72 13.48 0.46 10.25
N GLY A 73 13.61 -0.86 10.25
CA GLY A 73 13.18 -1.75 11.32
C GLY A 73 14.25 -1.95 12.38
N ALA A 74 14.53 -3.21 12.71
CA ALA A 74 15.47 -3.58 13.77
C ALA A 74 16.91 -3.08 13.51
N SER A 75 17.32 -3.00 12.24
CA SER A 75 18.63 -2.51 11.82
C SER A 75 18.50 -1.28 10.94
N ASN A 76 19.18 -0.19 11.33
CA ASN A 76 19.26 1.04 10.55
C ASN A 76 19.80 0.78 9.14
N PHE A 77 19.36 1.62 8.19
CA PHE A 77 19.94 1.65 6.87
C PHE A 77 21.40 2.08 6.93
N ALA A 78 22.23 1.43 6.11
CA ALA A 78 23.62 1.82 5.92
C ALA A 78 24.04 1.57 4.46
N TYR A 79 24.46 2.63 3.79
CA TYR A 79 25.01 2.61 2.45
C TYR A 79 26.51 2.36 2.49
N ASP A 80 26.94 1.32 1.79
CA ASP A 80 28.34 0.96 1.64
C ASP A 80 28.90 1.59 0.34
N LEU A 81 29.91 2.45 0.48
CA LEU A 81 30.54 3.15 -0.65
C LEU A 81 31.40 2.25 -1.55
N SER A 82 31.78 1.06 -1.08
CA SER A 82 32.61 0.11 -1.82
C SER A 82 31.76 -0.84 -2.68
N THR A 83 30.60 -1.26 -2.16
CA THR A 83 29.68 -2.16 -2.87
C THR A 83 28.51 -1.44 -3.50
N HIS A 84 28.26 -0.18 -3.14
CA HIS A 84 27.09 0.60 -3.55
C HIS A 84 25.77 -0.08 -3.20
N THR A 85 25.72 -0.73 -2.04
CA THR A 85 24.52 -1.41 -1.53
C THR A 85 24.05 -0.78 -0.23
N ILE A 86 22.74 -0.81 0.00
CA ILE A 86 22.12 -0.40 1.26
C ILE A 86 21.79 -1.66 2.07
N THR A 87 22.37 -1.79 3.25
CA THR A 87 22.00 -2.82 4.25
C THR A 87 21.01 -2.25 5.25
N GLY A 88 20.37 -3.13 6.03
CA GLY A 88 19.40 -2.76 7.06
C GLY A 88 18.09 -3.50 6.86
N ASP A 89 17.15 -3.25 7.75
CA ASP A 89 15.80 -3.82 7.69
C ASP A 89 14.84 -2.71 7.30
N LEU A 90 13.98 -2.94 6.31
CA LEU A 90 12.90 -2.03 5.91
C LEU A 90 11.62 -2.50 6.60
N ASP A 91 11.02 -1.63 7.40
CA ASP A 91 9.81 -1.96 8.16
C ASP A 91 8.62 -1.06 7.84
N GLY A 92 8.88 0.19 7.45
CA GLY A 92 7.83 1.12 7.03
C GLY A 92 8.12 1.80 5.69
N PHE A 93 7.07 2.17 4.96
CA PHE A 93 7.15 2.87 3.69
C PHE A 93 5.91 3.76 3.50
N SER A 94 6.11 5.03 3.19
CA SER A 94 5.00 5.99 3.09
C SER A 94 5.07 6.80 1.80
N PHE A 95 3.92 7.23 1.29
CA PHE A 95 3.78 8.13 0.15
C PHE A 95 3.13 9.45 0.59
N GLY A 96 3.75 10.58 0.27
CA GLY A 96 3.21 11.91 0.60
C GLY A 96 4.01 13.04 -0.04
N SER A 97 3.70 14.29 0.28
CA SER A 97 4.38 15.45 -0.34
C SER A 97 4.96 16.44 0.67
N THR A 98 4.44 16.47 1.89
CA THR A 98 4.80 17.44 2.93
C THR A 98 5.52 16.75 4.08
N LEU A 99 6.85 16.71 4.00
CA LEU A 99 7.69 16.11 5.03
C LEU A 99 7.86 17.04 6.24
N SER A 100 7.60 16.53 7.46
CA SER A 100 7.81 17.24 8.72
C SER A 100 8.48 16.34 9.75
N TYR A 101 9.23 16.93 10.69
CA TYR A 101 9.79 16.18 11.82
C TYR A 101 8.81 16.15 12.98
N ASP A 102 8.38 14.97 13.39
CA ASP A 102 7.63 14.78 14.63
C ASP A 102 8.59 14.53 15.80
N SER A 103 8.68 15.51 16.71
CA SER A 103 9.49 15.40 17.92
C SER A 103 8.98 14.38 18.95
N GLY A 104 7.70 14.04 18.91
CA GLY A 104 7.08 13.03 19.77
C GLY A 104 7.42 11.61 19.31
N ALA A 105 7.33 11.36 18.00
CA ALA A 105 7.74 10.09 17.39
C ALA A 105 9.27 9.97 17.25
N GLY A 106 9.98 11.10 17.18
CA GLY A 106 11.44 11.14 17.04
C GLY A 106 11.92 10.88 15.61
N GLN A 107 11.06 11.10 14.62
CA GLN A 107 11.29 10.76 13.21
C GLN A 107 10.59 11.75 12.29
N TYR A 108 10.95 11.72 11.00
CA TYR A 108 10.21 12.44 9.96
C TYR A 108 8.98 11.65 9.54
N GLU A 109 7.92 12.36 9.13
CA GLU A 109 6.66 11.80 8.64
C GLU A 109 6.09 12.72 7.56
N PHE A 110 5.24 12.19 6.69
CA PHE A 110 4.43 13.02 5.80
C PHE A 110 3.18 13.49 6.54
N THR A 111 2.96 14.80 6.64
CA THR A 111 1.75 15.34 7.27
C THR A 111 0.49 15.17 6.40
N ASP A 112 0.71 14.76 5.16
CA ASP A 112 -0.28 14.55 4.10
C ASP A 112 -0.10 13.16 3.46
N SER A 113 0.42 12.19 4.22
CA SER A 113 0.57 10.82 3.74
C SER A 113 -0.78 10.31 3.25
N SER A 114 -0.82 9.72 2.05
CA SER A 114 -2.03 9.06 1.54
C SER A 114 -2.01 7.56 1.79
N VAL A 115 -0.81 6.99 1.89
CA VAL A 115 -0.56 5.56 2.09
C VAL A 115 0.61 5.42 3.05
N ASP A 116 0.36 4.81 4.21
CA ASP A 116 1.38 4.44 5.19
C ASP A 116 1.44 2.91 5.32
N ILE A 117 2.62 2.34 5.08
CA ILE A 117 2.85 0.90 5.13
C ILE A 117 3.75 0.60 6.32
N SER A 118 3.41 -0.43 7.09
CA SER A 118 4.17 -0.86 8.26
C SER A 118 4.24 -2.38 8.41
N GLY A 119 5.18 -2.85 9.22
CA GLY A 119 5.36 -4.27 9.49
C GLY A 119 5.97 -5.05 8.31
N LEU A 120 6.63 -4.36 7.37
CA LEU A 120 7.22 -4.97 6.18
C LEU A 120 8.22 -6.08 6.54
N GLY A 121 9.06 -5.86 7.56
CA GLY A 121 10.08 -6.84 7.97
C GLY A 121 11.02 -7.30 6.85
N ILE A 122 11.20 -6.49 5.81
CA ILE A 122 12.07 -6.79 4.66
C ILE A 122 13.53 -6.61 5.11
N SER A 123 14.44 -7.48 4.69
CA SER A 123 15.84 -7.42 5.11
C SER A 123 16.81 -7.79 3.99
N GLY A 124 18.10 -7.51 4.21
CA GLY A 124 19.17 -8.00 3.33
C GLY A 124 19.10 -7.43 1.91
N SER A 125 19.15 -8.32 0.91
CA SER A 125 19.12 -7.94 -0.51
C SER A 125 17.83 -7.25 -0.93
N ASP A 126 16.73 -7.54 -0.23
CA ASP A 126 15.42 -7.05 -0.62
C ASP A 126 15.24 -5.61 -0.14
N THR A 127 15.75 -5.27 1.05
CA THR A 127 15.88 -3.87 1.50
C THR A 127 16.65 -3.05 0.48
N ASN A 128 17.81 -3.57 0.02
CA ASN A 128 18.60 -2.91 -1.00
C ASN A 128 17.80 -2.72 -2.29
N SER A 129 17.10 -3.75 -2.75
CA SER A 129 16.34 -3.73 -3.99
C SER A 129 15.16 -2.75 -3.93
N VAL A 130 14.43 -2.67 -2.82
CA VAL A 130 13.37 -1.67 -2.63
C VAL A 130 13.96 -0.26 -2.65
N LEU A 131 14.97 0.03 -1.82
CA LEU A 131 15.52 1.39 -1.73
C LEU A 131 16.22 1.85 -3.01
N THR A 132 16.84 0.93 -3.76
CA THR A 132 17.40 1.24 -5.08
C THR A 132 16.31 1.30 -6.17
N GLY A 133 15.21 0.57 -6.04
CA GLY A 133 14.03 0.67 -6.91
C GLY A 133 13.39 2.05 -6.85
N ILE A 134 13.34 2.68 -5.66
CA ILE A 134 12.93 4.08 -5.51
C ILE A 134 13.74 4.99 -6.43
N TYR A 135 15.05 4.74 -6.59
CA TYR A 135 15.91 5.57 -7.44
C TYR A 135 15.45 5.63 -8.90
N THR A 136 14.79 4.57 -9.35
CA THR A 136 14.26 4.42 -10.70
C THR A 136 12.74 4.58 -10.77
N GLY A 137 12.08 4.99 -9.68
CA GLY A 137 10.61 5.06 -9.60
C GLY A 137 9.98 3.67 -9.74
N SER A 138 10.36 2.73 -8.89
CA SER A 138 9.88 1.34 -8.98
C SER A 138 9.59 0.74 -7.62
N THR A 139 8.37 0.27 -7.43
CA THR A 139 7.91 -0.50 -6.25
C THR A 139 7.89 -2.01 -6.46
N THR A 140 8.29 -2.53 -7.63
CA THR A 140 8.19 -3.96 -7.96
C THR A 140 8.69 -4.93 -6.89
N THR A 141 9.82 -4.65 -6.21
CA THR A 141 10.29 -5.53 -5.12
C THR A 141 9.37 -5.45 -3.90
N LEU A 142 8.89 -4.26 -3.56
CA LEU A 142 7.96 -4.06 -2.45
C LEU A 142 6.65 -4.82 -2.71
N GLU A 143 6.09 -4.70 -3.92
CA GLU A 143 4.86 -5.38 -4.30
C GLU A 143 5.02 -6.91 -4.37
N SER A 144 6.20 -7.41 -4.79
CA SER A 144 6.46 -8.85 -4.76
C SER A 144 6.44 -9.45 -3.34
N VAL A 145 6.66 -8.61 -2.33
CA VAL A 145 6.53 -9.02 -0.93
C VAL A 145 5.04 -9.12 -0.55
N PHE A 146 4.21 -8.18 -1.02
CA PHE A 146 2.76 -8.21 -0.83
C PHE A 146 2.14 -9.43 -1.51
N ASP A 147 2.49 -9.69 -2.77
CA ASP A 147 2.09 -10.88 -3.54
C ASP A 147 2.35 -12.20 -2.79
N SER A 148 3.43 -12.25 -2.00
CA SER A 148 3.87 -13.48 -1.34
C SER A 148 3.31 -13.70 0.06
N GLN A 149 2.94 -12.63 0.77
CA GLN A 149 2.57 -12.68 2.18
C GLN A 149 1.12 -12.31 2.46
N GLY A 150 0.48 -11.58 1.55
CA GLY A 150 -0.76 -10.86 1.83
C GLY A 150 -0.54 -9.64 2.72
N VAL A 151 -1.54 -8.77 2.74
CA VAL A 151 -1.56 -7.47 3.43
C VAL A 151 -2.89 -7.27 4.15
N ALA A 152 -2.86 -6.49 5.23
CA ALA A 152 -4.05 -5.93 5.84
C ALA A 152 -4.17 -4.46 5.41
N ILE A 153 -5.21 -4.14 4.66
CA ILE A 153 -5.47 -2.80 4.13
C ILE A 153 -6.64 -2.17 4.89
N ASN A 154 -6.36 -1.02 5.50
CA ASN A 154 -7.36 -0.20 6.16
C ASN A 154 -7.58 1.05 5.33
N GLY A 155 -8.79 1.19 4.79
CA GLY A 155 -9.28 2.36 4.10
C GLY A 155 -9.32 3.58 5.00
N SER A 156 -9.68 4.70 4.40
CA SER A 156 -9.75 6.00 4.99
C SER A 156 -11.17 6.32 5.48
N THR A 157 -11.47 7.61 5.62
CA THR A 157 -12.84 8.08 5.94
C THR A 157 -13.60 8.59 4.72
N GLY A 158 -13.00 8.51 3.53
CA GLY A 158 -13.59 8.91 2.26
C GLY A 158 -13.63 7.74 1.31
N ASN A 159 -14.32 7.91 0.17
CA ASN A 159 -14.50 6.86 -0.83
C ASN A 159 -13.15 6.40 -1.41
N ASP A 160 -12.74 5.19 -1.05
CA ASP A 160 -11.48 4.58 -1.48
C ASP A 160 -11.68 3.58 -2.63
N THR A 161 -10.61 3.36 -3.38
CA THR A 161 -10.47 2.21 -4.29
C THR A 161 -9.36 1.33 -3.74
N ILE A 162 -9.75 0.17 -3.22
CA ILE A 162 -8.93 -0.72 -2.41
C ILE A 162 -8.76 -2.04 -3.14
N GLY A 163 -7.58 -2.25 -3.71
CA GLY A 163 -7.17 -3.53 -4.29
C GLY A 163 -6.08 -4.20 -3.47
N GLY A 164 -6.20 -5.51 -3.30
CA GLY A 164 -5.13 -6.36 -2.79
C GLY A 164 -4.03 -6.64 -3.82
N TRP A 165 -3.10 -7.51 -3.45
CA TRP A 165 -2.10 -8.14 -4.31
C TRP A 165 -2.41 -9.64 -4.47
N ALA A 166 -1.49 -10.46 -4.96
CA ALA A 166 -1.75 -11.88 -5.21
C ALA A 166 -1.84 -12.77 -3.94
N GLY A 167 -1.52 -12.22 -2.77
CA GLY A 167 -1.55 -12.92 -1.48
C GLY A 167 -2.94 -12.90 -0.87
N ASP A 168 -3.16 -13.65 0.22
CA ASP A 168 -4.45 -13.63 0.91
C ASP A 168 -4.58 -12.35 1.75
N ASP A 169 -5.42 -11.42 1.30
CA ASP A 169 -5.51 -10.08 1.85
C ASP A 169 -6.72 -9.87 2.77
N VAL A 170 -6.59 -8.88 3.67
CA VAL A 170 -7.69 -8.43 4.53
C VAL A 170 -7.98 -6.97 4.21
N LEU A 171 -9.14 -6.69 3.65
CA LEU A 171 -9.55 -5.39 3.15
C LEU A 171 -10.65 -4.80 4.04
N THR A 172 -10.48 -3.55 4.45
CA THR A 172 -11.45 -2.81 5.28
C THR A 172 -11.63 -1.44 4.66
N GLY A 173 -12.86 -1.04 4.30
CA GLY A 173 -13.15 0.27 3.70
C GLY A 173 -13.16 1.42 4.72
N ASN A 174 -13.49 1.09 5.97
CA ASN A 174 -13.76 2.01 7.07
C ASN A 174 -14.97 2.92 6.83
N GLY A 175 -14.80 4.06 6.18
CA GLY A 175 -15.90 4.99 5.96
C GLY A 175 -15.82 5.59 4.59
N GLY A 176 -16.95 5.70 3.92
CA GLY A 176 -16.96 6.09 2.52
C GLY A 176 -18.03 5.30 1.79
N ALA A 177 -18.07 5.46 0.48
CA ALA A 177 -18.63 4.48 -0.44
C ALA A 177 -17.45 3.94 -1.23
N ASP A 178 -16.99 2.75 -0.85
CA ASP A 178 -15.70 2.21 -1.24
C ASP A 178 -15.85 1.22 -2.40
N THR A 179 -14.78 1.03 -3.15
CA THR A 179 -14.72 0.03 -4.23
C THR A 179 -13.58 -0.93 -3.93
N PHE A 180 -13.90 -2.20 -3.74
CA PHE A 180 -12.92 -3.27 -3.53
C PHE A 180 -12.58 -3.93 -4.87
N GLU A 181 -11.33 -3.82 -5.29
CA GLU A 181 -10.85 -4.28 -6.59
C GLU A 181 -10.13 -5.63 -6.49
N PHE A 182 -10.41 -6.52 -7.45
CA PHE A 182 -9.79 -7.83 -7.53
C PHE A 182 -9.20 -8.07 -8.92
N ASP A 183 -7.87 -8.18 -9.03
CA ASP A 183 -7.19 -8.39 -10.30
C ASP A 183 -7.47 -9.80 -10.86
N THR A 184 -8.41 -9.88 -11.79
CA THR A 184 -8.78 -11.13 -12.47
C THR A 184 -7.81 -11.54 -13.59
N SER A 185 -6.73 -10.80 -13.84
CA SER A 185 -5.69 -11.17 -14.81
C SER A 185 -4.74 -12.27 -14.26
N GLY A 186 -4.62 -12.34 -12.94
CA GLY A 186 -3.83 -13.32 -12.19
C GLY A 186 -4.61 -13.94 -11.04
N ASN A 187 -3.90 -14.67 -10.17
CA ASN A 187 -4.43 -15.11 -8.88
C ASN A 187 -4.41 -13.91 -7.94
N PHE A 188 -5.56 -13.57 -7.36
CA PHE A 188 -5.67 -12.53 -6.33
C PHE A 188 -5.73 -13.11 -4.91
N GLY A 189 -5.75 -14.44 -4.74
CA GLY A 189 -5.74 -15.06 -3.42
C GLY A 189 -7.14 -15.34 -2.84
N ASP A 190 -7.16 -15.71 -1.56
CA ASP A 190 -8.37 -15.92 -0.77
C ASP A 190 -8.59 -14.72 0.18
N ASP A 191 -9.19 -13.66 -0.35
CA ASP A 191 -9.33 -12.37 0.31
C ASP A 191 -10.52 -12.29 1.25
N THR A 192 -10.43 -11.38 2.22
CA THR A 192 -11.49 -11.09 3.18
C THR A 192 -11.80 -9.60 3.21
N VAL A 193 -13.04 -9.22 2.91
CA VAL A 193 -13.56 -7.86 3.11
C VAL A 193 -14.32 -7.80 4.42
N THR A 194 -13.95 -6.88 5.32
CA THR A 194 -14.40 -6.93 6.72
C THR A 194 -15.65 -6.11 7.05
N ASP A 195 -15.99 -5.12 6.22
CA ASP A 195 -17.02 -4.11 6.52
C ASP A 195 -17.87 -3.68 5.31
N PHE A 196 -17.93 -4.52 4.28
CA PHE A 196 -18.74 -4.27 3.08
C PHE A 196 -20.20 -3.92 3.43
N THR A 197 -20.68 -2.80 2.89
CA THR A 197 -22.04 -2.29 3.08
C THR A 197 -22.83 -2.31 1.76
N ASP A 198 -23.80 -3.23 1.66
CA ASP A 198 -24.74 -3.33 0.53
C ASP A 198 -25.38 -1.96 0.18
N GLY A 199 -25.45 -1.68 -1.12
CA GLY A 199 -25.99 -0.45 -1.69
C GLY A 199 -25.14 0.81 -1.44
N THR A 200 -23.95 0.66 -0.83
CA THR A 200 -22.98 1.74 -0.60
C THR A 200 -21.64 1.41 -1.22
N ASP A 201 -21.07 0.27 -0.86
CA ASP A 201 -19.78 -0.21 -1.38
C ASP A 201 -19.97 -1.06 -2.63
N LEU A 202 -18.91 -1.22 -3.41
CA LEU A 202 -18.90 -1.96 -4.67
C LEU A 202 -17.73 -2.94 -4.73
N LEU A 203 -17.91 -4.01 -5.50
CA LEU A 203 -16.89 -4.98 -5.85
C LEU A 203 -16.53 -4.78 -7.33
N ASP A 204 -15.29 -4.40 -7.63
CA ASP A 204 -14.78 -4.34 -9.00
C ASP A 204 -14.33 -5.74 -9.44
N ILE A 205 -15.33 -6.53 -9.86
CA ILE A 205 -15.20 -7.86 -10.45
C ILE A 205 -16.48 -8.19 -11.23
N ASP A 206 -16.38 -8.83 -12.41
CA ASP A 206 -17.57 -9.12 -13.22
C ASP A 206 -18.50 -10.12 -12.51
N PHE A 207 -19.73 -9.69 -12.18
CA PHE A 207 -20.77 -10.52 -11.58
C PHE A 207 -21.02 -11.85 -12.33
N ASN A 208 -20.87 -11.85 -13.66
CA ASN A 208 -21.09 -13.06 -14.48
C ASN A 208 -19.93 -14.07 -14.39
N SER A 209 -18.79 -13.66 -13.82
CA SER A 209 -17.60 -14.49 -13.65
C SER A 209 -17.56 -15.20 -12.29
N VAL A 210 -18.45 -14.85 -11.37
CA VAL A 210 -18.42 -15.34 -9.98
C VAL A 210 -19.62 -16.19 -9.61
N THR A 211 -19.48 -16.94 -8.51
CA THR A 211 -20.61 -17.56 -7.81
C THR A 211 -20.70 -17.01 -6.39
N VAL A 212 -21.90 -16.60 -5.98
CA VAL A 212 -22.18 -16.10 -4.63
C VAL A 212 -22.88 -17.17 -3.80
N ALA A 213 -22.40 -17.42 -2.59
CA ALA A 213 -22.97 -18.41 -1.67
C ALA A 213 -22.86 -17.98 -0.21
N SER A 214 -23.74 -18.53 0.62
CA SER A 214 -23.65 -18.38 2.08
C SER A 214 -22.41 -19.11 2.63
N ALA A 215 -21.72 -18.47 3.57
CA ALA A 215 -20.59 -19.02 4.31
C ALA A 215 -20.80 -18.89 5.83
N ASN A 216 -19.95 -19.58 6.60
CA ASN A 216 -19.91 -19.52 8.07
C ASN A 216 -21.31 -19.67 8.76
N GLY A 217 -22.13 -20.59 8.24
CA GLY A 217 -23.48 -20.82 8.78
C GLY A 217 -24.49 -19.70 8.52
N GLY A 218 -24.25 -18.85 7.52
CA GLY A 218 -25.11 -17.72 7.17
C GLY A 218 -24.63 -16.36 7.69
N ALA A 219 -23.50 -16.32 8.40
CA ALA A 219 -22.96 -15.06 8.93
C ALA A 219 -22.18 -14.27 7.88
N ASP A 220 -21.60 -14.96 6.90
CA ASP A 220 -20.72 -14.37 5.89
C ASP A 220 -21.20 -14.75 4.48
N THR A 221 -20.72 -14.01 3.49
CA THR A 221 -20.91 -14.32 2.07
C THR A 221 -19.59 -14.72 1.45
N LEU A 222 -19.58 -15.83 0.70
CA LEU A 222 -18.45 -16.27 -0.10
C LEU A 222 -18.74 -16.03 -1.58
N ILE A 223 -17.86 -15.29 -2.22
CA ILE A 223 -17.83 -15.07 -3.65
C ILE A 223 -16.65 -15.86 -4.20
N THR A 224 -16.89 -16.69 -5.21
CA THR A 224 -15.85 -17.54 -5.81
C THR A 224 -15.65 -17.15 -7.27
N HIS A 225 -14.41 -16.83 -7.62
CA HIS A 225 -13.92 -16.63 -8.98
C HIS A 225 -12.97 -17.78 -9.37
N ALA A 226 -12.60 -17.88 -10.65
CA ALA A 226 -11.63 -18.87 -11.11
C ALA A 226 -10.22 -18.65 -10.56
N ASN A 227 -9.90 -17.42 -10.16
CA ASN A 227 -8.57 -16.99 -9.75
C ASN A 227 -8.48 -16.58 -8.27
N GLY A 228 -9.47 -16.92 -7.44
CA GLY A 228 -9.46 -16.53 -6.04
C GLY A 228 -10.85 -16.58 -5.42
N THR A 229 -10.90 -16.31 -4.12
CA THR A 229 -12.16 -16.19 -3.37
C THR A 229 -12.20 -14.89 -2.59
N ILE A 230 -13.41 -14.40 -2.35
CA ILE A 230 -13.66 -13.19 -1.58
C ILE A 230 -14.68 -13.56 -0.51
N THR A 231 -14.31 -13.37 0.76
CA THR A 231 -15.20 -13.54 1.89
C THR A 231 -15.64 -12.17 2.39
N LEU A 232 -16.93 -11.87 2.31
CA LEU A 232 -17.53 -10.69 2.93
C LEU A 232 -18.00 -11.08 4.33
N THR A 233 -17.32 -10.59 5.37
CA THR A 233 -17.68 -10.95 6.75
C THR A 233 -18.88 -10.16 7.24
N GLY A 234 -19.82 -10.84 7.90
CA GLY A 234 -21.01 -10.18 8.46
C GLY A 234 -22.06 -9.76 7.43
N VAL A 235 -21.93 -10.17 6.17
CA VAL A 235 -22.85 -9.85 5.07
C VAL A 235 -23.71 -11.07 4.73
N ASP A 236 -25.03 -10.90 4.69
CA ASP A 236 -25.97 -11.94 4.24
C ASP A 236 -25.93 -12.05 2.70
N PHE A 237 -25.75 -13.27 2.19
CA PHE A 237 -25.64 -13.51 0.75
C PHE A 237 -26.89 -13.14 -0.03
N ASN A 238 -28.04 -12.98 0.64
CA ASN A 238 -29.28 -12.52 0.01
C ASN A 238 -29.29 -11.02 -0.29
N ASP A 239 -28.42 -10.25 0.36
CA ASP A 239 -28.27 -8.82 0.13
C ASP A 239 -27.39 -8.56 -1.10
N ILE A 240 -26.53 -9.51 -1.49
CA ILE A 240 -25.65 -9.38 -2.65
C ILE A 240 -26.38 -9.66 -3.98
N ASP A 241 -26.40 -8.67 -4.87
CA ASP A 241 -26.94 -8.79 -6.22
C ASP A 241 -26.05 -8.11 -7.28
N ALA A 242 -26.52 -8.06 -8.54
CA ALA A 242 -25.72 -7.52 -9.65
C ALA A 242 -25.42 -6.02 -9.54
N THR A 243 -26.06 -5.28 -8.63
CA THR A 243 -25.82 -3.85 -8.42
C THR A 243 -24.64 -3.55 -7.51
N ASP A 244 -24.14 -4.56 -6.79
CA ASP A 244 -22.93 -4.48 -5.96
C ASP A 244 -21.64 -4.62 -6.78
N PHE A 245 -21.73 -4.87 -8.08
CA PHE A 245 -20.59 -5.15 -8.97
C PHE A 245 -20.48 -4.10 -10.06
N VAL A 246 -19.24 -3.75 -10.44
CA VAL A 246 -18.93 -2.76 -11.50
C VAL A 246 -18.19 -3.33 -12.70
#